data_AF-A0A7X3Y173-F1
#
_entry.id   AF-A0A7X3Y173-F1
#
_cell.length_a   1.000
_cell.length_b   1.000
_cell.length_c   1.000
_cell.angle_alpha   90.00
_cell.angle_beta   90.00
_cell.angle_gamma   90.00
#
_symmetry.space_group_name_H-M   'P 1'
#
loop_
_entity.id
_entity.type
_entity.pdbx_description
1 polymer ?
#
loop_
_entity_poly.entity_id
_entity_poly.type
_entity_poly.pdbx_seq_one_letter_code
_entity_poly.pdbx_strand_id
1 'polypeptide(L)'
;MRNARDRAIPSRTKQVIRDVFSKLDYDVLGDVYCEEGGVAFWKAHKKKCQTMGIRIAEALKQRLSQKGRSLYVGAGVAELPLLVLETLDMNRTVEAYNLREREVHVLNEACYGLPLTIRASPAQTARGAFDHLWMASVLNDPECFPETSALCYGRANPVRFDPAAFQRERTQILELLDVCLPKLSRPGIVSTTVEEVTWMTDWLTRNRIPFHVETQLYPTAIVGDPLCFIRLEATKPA
;
A
#
# COMPACT_ATOMS: atom_id res chain seq x y z
N MET A 1 18.43 20.86 -4.88
CA MET A 1 17.21 20.45 -5.61
C MET A 1 17.54 19.27 -6.52
N ARG A 2 16.89 18.10 -6.38
CA ARG A 2 17.05 17.01 -7.37
C ARG A 2 16.43 17.45 -8.70
N ASN A 3 17.13 17.15 -9.80
CA ASN A 3 16.77 17.57 -11.16
C ASN A 3 15.42 16.94 -11.56
N ALA A 4 14.61 17.59 -12.40
CA ALA A 4 13.31 17.04 -12.82
C ALA A 4 13.43 15.66 -13.49
N ARG A 5 14.57 15.40 -14.15
CA ARG A 5 14.93 14.09 -14.75
C ARG A 5 15.16 12.99 -13.70
N ASP A 6 15.62 13.33 -12.50
CA ASP A 6 15.85 12.34 -11.42
C ASP A 6 14.52 11.89 -10.76
N ARG A 7 13.46 12.69 -10.92
CA ARG A 7 12.14 12.42 -10.33
C ARG A 7 11.32 11.46 -11.16
N ALA A 8 11.47 11.49 -12.48
CA ALA A 8 10.71 10.65 -13.39
C ALA A 8 11.12 9.18 -13.29
N ILE A 9 10.17 8.28 -13.52
CA ILE A 9 10.47 6.86 -13.71
C ILE A 9 11.11 6.67 -15.10
N PRO A 10 12.23 5.94 -15.21
CA PRO A 10 12.86 5.57 -16.48
C PRO A 10 11.87 4.94 -17.47
N SER A 11 12.05 5.22 -18.77
CA SER A 11 11.19 4.67 -19.83
C SER A 11 11.16 3.14 -19.84
N ARG A 12 12.30 2.49 -19.52
CA ARG A 12 12.40 1.04 -19.40
C ARG A 12 11.46 0.50 -18.33
N THR A 13 11.43 1.12 -17.15
CA THR A 13 10.57 0.69 -16.04
C THR A 13 9.11 0.96 -16.34
N LYS A 14 8.79 2.10 -16.97
CA LYS A 14 7.44 2.33 -17.49
C LYS A 14 7.03 1.21 -18.44
N GLN A 15 7.90 0.78 -19.36
CA GLN A 15 7.63 -0.34 -20.25
C GLN A 15 7.37 -1.64 -19.49
N VAL A 16 8.22 -2.01 -18.52
CA VAL A 16 8.01 -3.21 -17.70
C VAL A 16 6.67 -3.15 -16.97
N ILE A 17 6.30 -2.00 -16.41
CA ILE A 17 4.97 -1.82 -15.79
C ILE A 17 3.87 -2.08 -16.82
N ARG A 18 3.98 -1.58 -18.07
CA ARG A 18 2.99 -1.90 -19.11
C ARG A 18 2.91 -3.38 -19.41
N ASP A 19 4.05 -4.05 -19.48
CA ASP A 19 4.13 -5.48 -19.80
C ASP A 19 3.57 -6.34 -18.67
N VAL A 20 3.76 -5.97 -17.41
CA VAL A 20 3.11 -6.65 -16.27
C VAL A 20 1.59 -6.49 -16.39
N PHE A 21 1.10 -5.26 -16.60
CA PHE A 21 -0.34 -5.01 -16.76
C PHE A 21 -0.95 -5.64 -18.02
N SER A 22 -0.18 -5.98 -19.05
CA SER A 22 -0.73 -6.70 -20.21
C SER A 22 -0.87 -8.20 -19.96
N LYS A 23 -0.10 -8.76 -19.01
CA LYS A 23 -0.08 -10.17 -18.64
C LYS A 23 -1.05 -10.57 -17.53
N LEU A 24 -1.56 -9.61 -16.76
CA LEU A 24 -2.52 -9.90 -15.69
C LEU A 24 -3.77 -10.60 -16.23
N ASP A 25 -4.19 -11.65 -15.53
CA ASP A 25 -5.46 -12.34 -15.77
C ASP A 25 -6.60 -11.51 -15.15
N TYR A 26 -7.23 -10.69 -15.98
CA TYR A 26 -8.31 -9.79 -15.54
C TYR A 26 -9.63 -10.50 -15.29
N ASP A 27 -9.80 -11.73 -15.77
CA ASP A 27 -11.00 -12.51 -15.50
C ASP A 27 -10.92 -13.03 -14.06
N VAL A 28 -9.79 -13.64 -13.68
CA VAL A 28 -9.56 -14.07 -12.28
C VAL A 28 -9.54 -12.88 -11.32
N LEU A 29 -8.89 -11.76 -11.68
CA LEU A 29 -8.92 -10.56 -10.86
C LEU A 29 -10.32 -9.93 -10.78
N GLY A 30 -11.19 -10.18 -11.77
CA GLY A 30 -12.58 -9.75 -11.75
C GLY A 30 -13.32 -10.34 -10.56
N ASP A 31 -13.20 -11.67 -10.38
CA ASP A 31 -13.81 -12.39 -9.25
C ASP A 31 -13.25 -11.98 -7.88
N VAL A 32 -11.99 -11.54 -7.85
CA VAL A 32 -11.31 -11.15 -6.59
C VAL A 32 -11.74 -9.76 -6.13
N TYR A 33 -11.93 -8.82 -7.06
CA TYR A 33 -12.19 -7.42 -6.73
C TYR A 33 -13.66 -7.05 -6.81
N CYS A 34 -14.51 -7.91 -7.37
CA CYS A 34 -15.87 -7.57 -7.68
C CYS A 34 -16.78 -8.80 -7.62
N GLU A 35 -17.82 -8.74 -6.79
CA GLU A 35 -18.86 -9.77 -6.76
C GLU A 35 -19.69 -9.78 -8.05
N GLU A 36 -19.85 -8.61 -8.71
CA GLU A 36 -20.61 -8.46 -9.95
C GLU A 36 -19.90 -7.55 -10.97
N GLY A 37 -19.60 -8.07 -12.17
CA GLY A 37 -19.17 -7.24 -13.29
C GLY A 37 -17.67 -6.92 -13.37
N GLY A 38 -16.81 -7.88 -12.99
CA GLY A 38 -15.34 -7.75 -13.03
C GLY A 38 -14.76 -7.22 -14.34
N VAL A 39 -15.33 -7.58 -15.50
CA VAL A 39 -14.91 -7.04 -16.82
C VAL A 39 -15.11 -5.52 -16.90
N ALA A 40 -16.28 -5.03 -16.49
CA ALA A 40 -16.57 -3.59 -16.50
C ALA A 40 -15.69 -2.84 -15.49
N PHE A 41 -15.47 -3.44 -14.31
CA PHE A 41 -14.56 -2.93 -13.30
C PHE A 41 -13.15 -2.75 -13.87
N TRP A 42 -12.54 -3.80 -14.43
CA TRP A 42 -11.17 -3.70 -14.93
C TRP A 42 -11.03 -2.84 -16.18
N LYS A 43 -12.06 -2.76 -17.04
CA LYS A 43 -12.10 -1.81 -18.16
C LYS A 43 -12.00 -0.35 -17.66
N ALA A 44 -12.60 -0.03 -16.52
CA ALA A 44 -12.58 1.31 -15.94
C ALA A 44 -11.30 1.61 -15.14
N HIS A 45 -10.70 0.61 -14.49
CA HIS A 45 -9.63 0.81 -13.51
C HIS A 45 -8.23 0.46 -14.01
N LYS A 46 -8.06 -0.48 -14.94
CA LYS A 46 -6.73 -0.96 -15.40
C LYS A 46 -5.76 0.18 -15.75
N LYS A 47 -6.19 1.10 -16.61
CA LYS A 47 -5.35 2.24 -17.04
C LYS A 47 -5.11 3.24 -15.92
N LYS A 48 -6.07 3.39 -14.99
CA LYS A 48 -5.91 4.24 -13.80
C LYS A 48 -4.85 3.67 -12.87
N CYS A 49 -4.89 2.36 -12.59
CA CYS A 49 -3.89 1.68 -11.75
C CYS A 49 -2.48 1.91 -12.27
N GLN A 50 -2.27 1.74 -13.58
CA GLN A 50 -0.99 2.03 -14.20
C GLN A 50 -0.59 3.51 -14.08
N THR A 51 -1.46 4.43 -14.51
CA THR A 51 -1.08 5.85 -14.64
C THR A 51 -0.96 6.57 -13.30
N MET A 52 -1.89 6.30 -12.37
CA MET A 52 -1.90 6.86 -11.03
C MET A 52 -0.84 6.20 -10.15
N GLY A 53 -0.68 4.87 -10.25
CA GLY A 53 0.41 4.16 -9.57
C GLY A 53 1.79 4.65 -10.01
N ILE A 54 2.02 4.95 -11.30
CA ILE A 54 3.26 5.59 -11.77
C ILE A 54 3.49 6.95 -11.10
N ARG A 55 2.45 7.78 -10.93
CA ARG A 55 2.57 9.09 -10.27
C ARG A 55 2.92 8.95 -8.79
N ILE A 56 2.30 7.99 -8.10
CA ILE A 56 2.62 7.69 -6.71
C ILE A 56 4.05 7.16 -6.61
N ALA A 57 4.46 6.27 -7.51
CA ALA A 57 5.82 5.74 -7.57
C ALA A 57 6.86 6.86 -7.81
N GLU A 58 6.59 7.84 -8.68
CA GLU A 58 7.42 9.04 -8.87
C GLU A 58 7.51 9.90 -7.60
N ALA A 59 6.41 9.99 -6.86
CA ALA A 59 6.40 10.67 -5.57
C ALA A 59 7.24 9.91 -4.53
N LEU A 60 7.04 8.60 -4.42
CA LEU A 60 7.75 7.74 -3.46
C LEU A 60 9.26 7.73 -3.73
N LYS A 61 9.68 7.67 -5.00
CA LYS A 61 11.09 7.76 -5.44
C LYS A 61 11.84 8.98 -4.87
N GLN A 62 11.13 10.09 -4.72
CA GLN A 62 11.71 11.33 -4.18
C GLN A 62 11.95 11.27 -2.68
N ARG A 63 11.32 10.32 -1.99
CA ARG A 63 11.34 10.20 -0.54
C ARG A 63 12.20 9.03 -0.07
N LEU A 64 12.28 7.96 -0.85
CA LEU A 64 13.05 6.77 -0.52
C LEU A 64 14.52 6.86 -0.94
N SER A 65 15.35 6.19 -0.15
CA SER A 65 16.75 5.91 -0.48
C SER A 65 16.86 4.79 -1.51
N GLN A 66 17.93 4.77 -2.31
CA GLN A 66 18.28 3.55 -3.05
C GLN A 66 18.77 2.47 -2.07
N LYS A 67 18.59 1.20 -2.43
CA LYS A 67 19.08 0.03 -1.66
C LYS A 67 18.52 -0.12 -0.23
N GLY A 68 17.47 0.60 0.14
CA GLY A 68 16.76 0.37 1.40
C GLY A 68 15.79 -0.83 1.35
N ARG A 69 14.92 -0.93 2.36
CA ARG A 69 13.99 -2.05 2.56
C ARG A 69 12.56 -1.57 2.73
N SER A 70 11.63 -2.13 1.96
CA SER A 70 10.21 -1.78 2.04
C SER A 70 9.37 -2.97 2.47
N LEU A 71 8.43 -2.73 3.39
CA LEU A 71 7.38 -3.67 3.76
C LEU A 71 6.07 -3.18 3.15
N TYR A 72 5.44 -3.99 2.30
CA TYR A 72 4.10 -3.73 1.77
C TYR A 72 3.08 -4.66 2.41
N VAL A 73 2.10 -4.06 3.09
CA VAL A 73 0.93 -4.74 3.67
C VAL A 73 -0.24 -4.55 2.72
N GLY A 74 -0.86 -5.64 2.27
CA GLY A 74 -1.99 -5.60 1.34
C GLY A 74 -1.59 -5.27 -0.10
N ALA A 75 -0.45 -5.76 -0.58
CA ALA A 75 0.03 -5.47 -1.93
C ALA A 75 -0.89 -6.08 -3.01
N GLY A 76 -1.60 -5.24 -3.74
CA GLY A 76 -2.49 -5.65 -4.82
C GLY A 76 -2.06 -5.13 -6.20
N VAL A 77 -3.02 -5.09 -7.14
CA VAL A 77 -2.79 -4.62 -8.51
C VAL A 77 -2.34 -3.16 -8.56
N ALA A 78 -2.87 -2.32 -7.66
CA ALA A 78 -2.55 -0.89 -7.62
C ALA A 78 -1.09 -0.61 -7.21
N GLU A 79 -0.47 -1.54 -6.48
CA GLU A 79 0.89 -1.40 -5.95
C GLU A 79 1.96 -1.83 -6.96
N LEU A 80 1.60 -2.56 -8.02
CA LEU A 80 2.55 -3.07 -9.02
C LEU A 80 3.52 -2.00 -9.57
N PRO A 81 3.09 -0.77 -9.94
CA PRO A 81 4.02 0.25 -10.41
C PRO A 81 5.09 0.63 -9.39
N LEU A 82 4.75 0.63 -8.10
CA LEU A 82 5.67 0.95 -7.01
C LEU A 82 6.63 -0.20 -6.76
N LEU A 83 6.11 -1.43 -6.67
CA LEU A 83 6.90 -2.64 -6.47
C LEU A 83 7.93 -2.82 -7.59
N VAL A 84 7.53 -2.64 -8.85
CA VAL A 84 8.42 -2.73 -10.02
C VAL A 84 9.48 -1.63 -9.99
N LEU A 85 9.10 -0.39 -9.66
CA LEU A 85 10.05 0.72 -9.54
C LEU A 85 11.10 0.46 -8.46
N GLU A 86 10.66 0.10 -7.26
CA GLU A 86 11.55 -0.07 -6.11
C GLU A 86 12.55 -1.20 -6.33
N THR A 87 12.09 -2.33 -6.89
CA THR A 87 12.94 -3.49 -7.14
C THR A 87 13.90 -3.26 -8.29
N LEU A 88 13.43 -2.77 -9.45
CA LEU A 88 14.27 -2.66 -10.65
C LEU A 88 15.16 -1.42 -10.68
N ASP A 89 14.63 -0.24 -10.32
CA ASP A 89 15.37 1.01 -10.49
C ASP A 89 16.04 1.49 -9.21
N MET A 90 15.42 1.21 -8.06
CA MET A 90 15.95 1.66 -6.78
C MET A 90 16.82 0.58 -6.11
N ASN A 91 16.85 -0.63 -6.67
CA ASN A 91 17.55 -1.80 -6.13
C ASN A 91 17.25 -2.02 -4.65
N ARG A 92 15.99 -1.77 -4.25
CA ARG A 92 15.51 -1.94 -2.87
C ARG A 92 15.09 -3.38 -2.66
N THR A 93 15.24 -3.86 -1.41
CA THR A 93 14.66 -5.14 -1.01
C THR A 93 13.21 -4.91 -0.62
N VAL A 94 12.28 -5.50 -1.37
CA VAL A 94 10.84 -5.32 -1.13
C VAL A 94 10.26 -6.62 -0.60
N GLU A 95 9.63 -6.55 0.57
CA GLU A 95 8.80 -7.64 1.09
C GLU A 95 7.33 -7.26 0.96
N ALA A 96 6.65 -7.87 -0.01
CA ALA A 96 5.25 -7.60 -0.30
C ALA A 96 4.36 -8.77 0.14
N TYR A 97 3.27 -8.45 0.83
CA TYR A 97 2.35 -9.40 1.42
C TYR A 97 0.91 -9.05 1.09
N ASN A 98 0.11 -10.06 0.79
CA ASN A 98 -1.33 -9.96 0.61
C ASN A 98 -1.95 -11.27 1.13
N LEU A 99 -3.17 -11.21 1.69
CA LEU A 99 -3.85 -12.40 2.24
C LEU A 99 -4.57 -13.21 1.15
N ARG A 100 -4.86 -12.60 0.00
CA ARG A 100 -5.65 -13.21 -1.08
C ARG A 100 -4.76 -14.08 -1.98
N GLU A 101 -4.69 -15.38 -1.69
CA GLU A 101 -3.87 -16.35 -2.46
C GLU A 101 -4.13 -16.31 -3.98
N ARG A 102 -5.40 -16.27 -4.39
CA ARG A 102 -5.79 -16.18 -5.81
C ARG A 102 -5.22 -14.94 -6.49
N GLU A 103 -5.30 -13.79 -5.82
CA GLU A 103 -4.74 -12.53 -6.33
C GLU A 103 -3.22 -12.64 -6.45
N VAL A 104 -2.55 -13.08 -5.39
CA VAL A 104 -1.10 -13.22 -5.34
C VAL A 104 -0.57 -14.12 -6.46
N HIS A 105 -1.28 -15.20 -6.76
CA HIS A 105 -0.92 -16.08 -7.88
C HIS A 105 -0.91 -15.31 -9.21
N VAL A 106 -2.00 -14.60 -9.55
CA VAL A 106 -2.08 -13.81 -10.79
C VAL A 106 -1.01 -12.72 -10.85
N LEU A 107 -0.76 -12.02 -9.73
CA LEU A 107 0.25 -10.97 -9.68
C LEU A 107 1.66 -11.53 -9.91
N ASN A 108 2.00 -12.65 -9.26
CA ASN A 108 3.32 -13.28 -9.40
C ASN A 108 3.54 -13.85 -10.81
N GLU A 109 2.53 -14.46 -11.43
CA GLU A 109 2.62 -14.92 -12.83
C GLU A 109 2.88 -13.75 -13.79
N ALA A 110 2.17 -12.63 -13.61
CA ALA A 110 2.41 -11.43 -14.42
C ALA A 110 3.80 -10.81 -14.20
N CYS A 111 4.35 -10.95 -12.99
CA CYS A 111 5.69 -10.51 -12.61
C CYS A 111 6.80 -11.54 -12.84
N TYR A 112 6.50 -12.70 -13.47
CA TYR A 112 7.49 -13.74 -13.70
C TYR A 112 8.72 -13.20 -14.44
N GLY A 113 9.91 -13.52 -13.91
CA GLY A 113 11.20 -13.03 -14.42
C GLY A 113 11.65 -11.68 -13.86
N LEU A 114 10.86 -11.03 -13.00
CA LEU A 114 11.27 -9.85 -12.24
C LEU A 114 11.83 -10.26 -10.87
N PRO A 115 12.73 -9.47 -10.25
CA PRO A 115 13.21 -9.69 -8.88
C PRO A 115 12.16 -9.23 -7.85
N LEU A 116 10.92 -9.67 -8.01
CA LEU A 116 9.76 -9.32 -7.20
C LEU A 116 8.95 -10.58 -6.93
N THR A 117 8.52 -10.75 -5.69
CA THR A 117 7.60 -11.82 -5.30
C THR A 117 6.68 -11.30 -4.22
N ILE A 118 5.38 -11.46 -4.43
CA ILE A 118 4.34 -11.15 -3.45
C ILE A 118 4.01 -12.44 -2.70
N ARG A 119 3.95 -12.38 -1.37
CA ARG A 119 3.69 -13.53 -0.52
C ARG A 119 2.22 -13.56 -0.12
N ALA A 120 1.58 -14.71 -0.32
CA ALA A 120 0.23 -14.97 0.16
C ALA A 120 0.25 -15.33 1.65
N SER A 121 0.52 -14.34 2.50
CA SER A 121 0.65 -14.54 3.94
C SER A 121 0.49 -13.22 4.70
N PRO A 122 0.22 -13.27 6.02
CA PRO A 122 0.14 -12.05 6.83
C PRO A 122 1.48 -11.30 6.86
N ALA A 123 1.44 -9.97 6.67
CA ALA A 123 2.63 -9.11 6.70
C ALA A 123 3.32 -9.08 8.08
N GLN A 124 2.60 -9.47 9.14
CA GLN A 124 3.13 -9.69 10.48
C GLN A 124 4.32 -10.67 10.49
N THR A 125 4.39 -11.60 9.53
CA THR A 125 5.48 -12.58 9.41
C THR A 125 6.80 -11.99 8.88
N ALA A 126 6.77 -10.78 8.30
CA ALA A 126 7.96 -10.09 7.79
C ALA A 126 9.01 -9.87 8.88
N ARG A 127 10.30 -10.03 8.56
CA ARG A 127 11.40 -9.99 9.54
C ARG A 127 12.38 -8.83 9.30
N GLY A 128 12.92 -8.32 10.40
CA GLY A 128 13.91 -7.25 10.41
C GLY A 128 13.28 -5.86 10.26
N ALA A 129 14.15 -4.88 10.00
CA ALA A 129 13.76 -3.47 9.94
C ALA A 129 13.63 -2.95 8.49
N PHE A 130 12.70 -2.04 8.27
CA PHE A 130 12.37 -1.44 6.97
C PHE A 130 12.48 0.08 7.07
N ASP A 131 12.99 0.78 6.05
CA ASP A 131 12.97 2.25 6.01
C ASP A 131 11.70 2.79 5.32
N HIS A 132 10.84 1.89 4.83
CA HIS A 132 9.53 2.19 4.26
C HIS A 132 8.48 1.14 4.65
N LEU A 133 7.32 1.59 5.08
CA LEU A 133 6.11 0.80 5.30
C LEU A 133 5.00 1.32 4.38
N TRP A 134 4.42 0.43 3.59
CA TRP A 134 3.21 0.69 2.82
C TRP A 134 2.03 -0.04 3.46
N MET A 135 0.97 0.70 3.78
CA MET A 135 -0.31 0.16 4.25
C MET A 135 -1.39 1.14 3.80
N ALA A 136 -2.00 0.85 2.66
CA ALA A 136 -2.98 1.70 1.99
C ALA A 136 -4.23 0.88 1.67
N SER A 137 -5.39 1.36 2.10
CA SER A 137 -6.69 0.68 1.93
C SER A 137 -6.74 -0.73 2.54
N VAL A 138 -6.06 -0.94 3.68
CA VAL A 138 -6.00 -2.22 4.40
C VAL A 138 -6.88 -2.18 5.64
N LEU A 139 -6.77 -1.14 6.45
CA LEU A 139 -7.43 -0.99 7.75
C LEU A 139 -8.90 -0.57 7.60
N ASN A 140 -9.32 -0.19 6.40
CA ASN A 140 -10.70 0.15 6.05
C ASN A 140 -11.24 -0.74 4.92
N ASP A 141 -10.61 -1.89 4.66
CA ASP A 141 -11.10 -2.90 3.72
C ASP A 141 -12.53 -3.30 4.14
N PRO A 142 -13.56 -3.06 3.31
CA PRO A 142 -14.94 -3.36 3.67
C PRO A 142 -15.23 -4.85 3.83
N GLU A 143 -14.41 -5.74 3.26
CA GLU A 143 -14.58 -7.19 3.43
C GLU A 143 -14.04 -7.66 4.78
N CYS A 144 -12.89 -7.12 5.21
CA CYS A 144 -12.26 -7.50 6.48
C CYS A 144 -12.81 -6.70 7.68
N PHE A 145 -13.13 -5.43 7.46
CA PHE A 145 -13.48 -4.46 8.51
C PHE A 145 -14.72 -3.64 8.12
N PRO A 146 -15.90 -4.28 7.95
CA PRO A 146 -17.11 -3.62 7.47
C PRO A 146 -17.55 -2.43 8.33
N GLU A 147 -17.52 -2.54 9.66
CA GLU A 147 -17.96 -1.45 10.54
C GLU A 147 -16.97 -0.27 10.52
N THR A 148 -15.67 -0.57 10.52
CA THR A 148 -14.61 0.43 10.42
C THR A 148 -14.65 1.14 9.08
N SER A 149 -14.83 0.39 7.98
CA SER A 149 -15.01 0.94 6.64
C SER A 149 -16.22 1.87 6.59
N ALA A 150 -17.37 1.43 7.13
CA ALA A 150 -18.57 2.25 7.19
C ALA A 150 -18.35 3.56 7.95
N LEU A 151 -17.61 3.54 9.06
CA LEU A 151 -17.25 4.75 9.80
C LEU A 151 -16.30 5.67 9.01
N CYS A 152 -15.21 5.13 8.45
CA CYS A 152 -14.22 5.89 7.69
C CYS A 152 -14.86 6.65 6.52
N TYR A 153 -15.85 6.05 5.85
CA TYR A 153 -16.56 6.66 4.72
C TYR A 153 -17.84 7.41 5.11
N GLY A 154 -18.15 7.55 6.41
CA GLY A 154 -19.39 8.23 6.87
C GLY A 154 -20.68 7.55 6.42
N ARG A 155 -20.63 6.23 6.19
CA ARG A 155 -21.77 5.37 5.77
C ARG A 155 -22.38 4.58 6.93
N ALA A 156 -21.81 4.67 8.13
CA ALA A 156 -22.33 3.98 9.31
C ALA A 156 -23.77 4.40 9.61
N ASN A 157 -24.66 3.41 9.70
CA ASN A 157 -26.06 3.64 10.03
C ASN A 157 -26.24 3.54 11.56
N PRO A 158 -26.71 4.58 12.26
CA PRO A 158 -26.78 4.59 13.72
C PRO A 158 -27.71 3.52 14.32
N VAL A 159 -28.61 2.93 13.51
CA VAL A 159 -29.53 1.86 13.93
C VAL A 159 -28.94 0.47 13.67
N ARG A 160 -28.07 0.32 12.66
CA ARG A 160 -27.52 -0.99 12.24
C ARG A 160 -26.06 -1.20 12.60
N PHE A 161 -25.33 -0.13 12.93
CA PHE A 161 -23.95 -0.20 13.35
C PHE A 161 -23.82 -1.15 14.54
N ASP A 162 -22.89 -2.09 14.46
CA ASP A 162 -22.62 -3.06 15.53
C ASP A 162 -21.37 -2.63 16.32
N PRO A 163 -21.53 -2.03 17.52
CA PRO A 163 -20.38 -1.59 18.31
C PRO A 163 -19.48 -2.75 18.76
N ALA A 164 -20.04 -3.96 18.92
CA ALA A 164 -19.26 -5.12 19.33
C ALA A 164 -18.43 -5.67 18.16
N ALA A 165 -18.95 -5.65 16.93
CA ALA A 165 -18.19 -5.96 15.72
C ALA A 165 -17.07 -4.94 15.50
N PHE A 166 -17.39 -3.64 15.55
CA PHE A 166 -16.38 -2.58 15.46
C PHE A 166 -15.27 -2.75 16.50
N GLN A 167 -15.60 -3.09 17.75
CA GLN A 167 -14.59 -3.29 18.78
C GLN A 167 -13.65 -4.47 18.46
N ARG A 168 -14.14 -5.55 17.82
CA ARG A 168 -13.29 -6.67 17.36
C ARG A 168 -12.39 -6.25 16.21
N GLU A 169 -12.93 -5.56 15.20
CA GLU A 169 -12.17 -5.03 14.07
C GLU A 169 -11.06 -4.08 14.54
N ARG A 170 -11.39 -3.15 15.45
CA ARG A 170 -10.43 -2.25 16.07
C ARG A 170 -9.31 -3.00 16.77
N THR A 171 -9.60 -4.07 17.51
CA THR A 171 -8.57 -4.89 18.14
C THR A 171 -7.64 -5.51 17.09
N GLN A 172 -8.17 -6.08 16.01
CA GLN A 172 -7.37 -6.67 14.93
C GLN A 172 -6.49 -5.63 14.21
N ILE A 173 -7.03 -4.44 13.95
CA ILE A 173 -6.28 -3.31 13.37
C ILE A 173 -5.12 -2.92 14.28
N LEU A 174 -5.38 -2.76 15.59
CA LEU A 174 -4.35 -2.40 16.56
C LEU A 174 -3.27 -3.47 16.65
N GLU A 175 -3.62 -4.76 16.65
CA GLU A 175 -2.65 -5.87 16.63
C GLU A 175 -1.78 -5.85 15.37
N LEU A 176 -2.36 -5.59 14.19
CA LEU A 176 -1.59 -5.45 12.95
C LEU A 176 -0.59 -4.29 13.04
N LEU A 177 -1.02 -3.14 13.55
CA LEU A 177 -0.16 -1.96 13.74
C LEU A 177 0.95 -2.22 14.76
N ASP A 178 0.61 -2.83 15.89
CA ASP A 178 1.56 -3.20 16.96
C ASP A 178 2.63 -4.20 16.50
N VAL A 179 2.36 -4.98 15.44
CA VAL A 179 3.37 -5.85 14.84
C VAL A 179 4.15 -5.15 13.72
N CYS A 180 3.48 -4.40 12.83
CA CYS A 180 4.13 -3.86 11.64
C CYS A 180 4.89 -2.54 11.89
N LEU A 181 4.34 -1.60 12.65
CA LEU A 181 4.96 -0.28 12.85
C LEU A 181 6.30 -0.34 13.62
N PRO A 182 6.52 -1.21 14.62
CA PRO A 182 7.84 -1.35 15.25
C PRO A 182 8.97 -1.79 14.31
N LYS A 183 8.63 -2.36 13.15
CA LYS A 183 9.62 -2.76 12.14
C LYS A 183 10.15 -1.57 11.33
N LEU A 184 9.56 -0.39 11.47
CA LEU A 184 9.96 0.81 10.74
C LEU A 184 11.19 1.44 11.40
N SER A 185 12.23 1.61 10.59
CA SER A 185 13.49 2.28 10.95
C SER A 185 13.28 3.79 11.06
N ARG A 186 14.20 4.45 11.76
CA ARG A 186 14.18 5.90 11.94
C ARG A 186 15.51 6.50 11.44
N PRO A 187 15.50 7.44 10.47
CA PRO A 187 14.32 7.96 9.77
C PRO A 187 13.65 6.90 8.88
N GLY A 188 12.35 7.04 8.66
CA GLY A 188 11.54 6.11 7.87
C GLY A 188 10.28 6.75 7.31
N ILE A 189 9.57 6.05 6.42
CA ILE A 189 8.37 6.56 5.76
C ILE A 189 7.23 5.56 5.86
N VAL A 190 6.04 6.05 6.21
CA VAL A 190 4.77 5.32 6.04
C VAL A 190 4.04 5.91 4.83
N SER A 191 3.56 5.05 3.94
CA SER A 191 2.64 5.40 2.85
C SER A 191 1.27 4.80 3.17
N THR A 192 0.23 5.64 3.25
CA THR A 192 -1.11 5.22 3.70
C THR A 192 -2.20 6.12 3.11
N THR A 193 -3.47 5.70 3.14
CA THR A 193 -4.58 6.57 2.71
C THR A 193 -5.01 7.52 3.82
N VAL A 194 -5.64 8.64 3.46
CA VAL A 194 -6.12 9.66 4.41
C VAL A 194 -7.05 9.06 5.46
N GLU A 195 -7.87 8.10 5.05
CA GLU A 195 -8.83 7.36 5.88
C GLU A 195 -8.12 6.55 6.99
N GLU A 196 -6.86 6.19 6.77
CA GLU A 196 -6.05 5.35 7.66
C GLU A 196 -5.03 6.15 8.48
N VAL A 197 -4.78 7.42 8.15
CA VAL A 197 -3.78 8.28 8.81
C VAL A 197 -4.00 8.34 10.32
N THR A 198 -5.25 8.41 10.78
CA THR A 198 -5.56 8.50 12.22
C THR A 198 -5.07 7.28 12.98
N TRP A 199 -5.15 6.07 12.41
CA TRP A 199 -4.65 4.86 13.03
C TRP A 199 -3.13 4.89 13.19
N MET A 200 -2.42 5.32 12.13
CA MET A 200 -0.96 5.43 12.14
C MET A 200 -0.48 6.49 13.14
N THR A 201 -1.10 7.67 13.11
CA THR A 201 -0.70 8.81 13.93
C THR A 201 -1.03 8.61 15.41
N ASP A 202 -2.14 7.95 15.74
CA ASP A 202 -2.43 7.53 17.11
C ASP A 202 -1.34 6.59 17.65
N TRP A 203 -0.99 5.56 16.88
CA TRP A 203 0.06 4.61 17.27
C TRP A 203 1.41 5.30 17.49
N LEU A 204 1.83 6.14 16.54
CA LEU A 204 3.09 6.88 16.63
C LEU A 204 3.12 7.82 17.84
N THR A 205 1.99 8.48 18.12
CA THR A 205 1.83 9.38 19.28
C THR A 205 1.95 8.60 20.60
N ARG A 206 1.22 7.49 20.75
CA ARG A 206 1.29 6.63 21.94
C ARG A 206 2.71 6.08 22.19
N ASN A 207 3.45 5.81 21.12
CA ASN A 207 4.83 5.33 21.17
C ASN A 207 5.89 6.44 21.20
N ARG A 208 5.48 7.72 21.31
CA ARG A 208 6.37 8.90 21.38
C ARG A 208 7.37 8.97 20.23
N ILE A 209 6.95 8.57 19.03
CA ILE A 209 7.76 8.68 17.82
C ILE A 209 7.40 10.02 17.15
N PRO A 210 8.34 10.96 17.00
CA PRO A 210 8.10 12.18 16.26
C PRO A 210 7.88 11.89 14.77
N PHE A 211 6.85 12.51 14.20
CA PHE A 211 6.48 12.33 12.81
C PHE A 211 5.94 13.62 12.19
N HIS A 212 5.93 13.65 10.87
CA HIS A 212 5.28 14.69 10.07
C HIS A 212 4.42 14.05 8.99
N VAL A 213 3.12 14.32 9.01
CA VAL A 213 2.20 13.96 7.93
C VAL A 213 2.33 15.00 6.82
N GLU A 214 2.74 14.57 5.64
CA GLU A 214 2.84 15.46 4.50
C GLU A 214 1.44 15.88 4.00
N THR A 215 1.32 17.15 3.60
CA THR A 215 0.04 17.72 3.12
C THR A 215 -0.28 17.36 1.67
N GLN A 216 0.71 16.93 0.90
CA GLN A 216 0.49 16.58 -0.51
C GLN A 216 -0.17 15.22 -0.62
N LEU A 217 -1.32 15.19 -1.28
CA LEU A 217 -2.13 13.99 -1.49
C LEU A 217 -2.00 13.46 -2.93
N TYR A 218 -2.14 12.14 -3.08
CA TYR A 218 -2.08 11.45 -4.36
C TYR A 218 -3.28 10.55 -4.52
N PRO A 219 -4.13 10.73 -5.54
CA PRO A 219 -5.31 9.89 -5.69
C PRO A 219 -4.90 8.43 -6.00
N THR A 220 -5.59 7.48 -5.39
CA THR A 220 -5.44 6.04 -5.70
C THR A 220 -6.38 5.62 -6.83
N ALA A 221 -6.12 4.45 -7.42
CA ALA A 221 -6.74 4.08 -8.68
C ALA A 221 -8.06 3.29 -8.56
N ILE A 222 -8.28 2.57 -7.46
CA ILE A 222 -9.43 1.68 -7.29
C ILE A 222 -10.59 2.45 -6.64
N VAL A 223 -10.44 2.83 -5.37
CA VAL A 223 -11.50 3.53 -4.61
C VAL A 223 -11.41 5.05 -4.79
N GLY A 224 -10.21 5.57 -5.08
CA GLY A 224 -9.98 7.01 -5.25
C GLY A 224 -9.51 7.72 -3.98
N ASP A 225 -9.45 6.99 -2.87
CA ASP A 225 -8.89 7.44 -1.59
C ASP A 225 -7.54 8.14 -1.80
N PRO A 226 -7.36 9.36 -1.27
CA PRO A 226 -6.09 10.04 -1.39
C PRO A 226 -5.03 9.36 -0.50
N LEU A 227 -3.89 9.04 -1.08
CA LEU A 227 -2.68 8.60 -0.40
C LEU A 227 -1.87 9.79 0.09
N CYS A 228 -1.28 9.69 1.27
CA CYS A 228 -0.28 10.61 1.79
C CYS A 228 0.96 9.86 2.31
N PHE A 229 1.97 10.62 2.71
CA PHE A 229 3.19 10.09 3.30
C PHE A 229 3.38 10.64 4.71
N ILE A 230 3.78 9.78 5.64
CA ILE A 230 4.15 10.16 7.00
C ILE A 230 5.66 9.92 7.14
N ARG A 231 6.41 10.97 7.47
CA ARG A 231 7.86 10.87 7.73
C ARG A 231 8.10 10.69 9.21
N LEU A 232 8.90 9.69 9.56
CA LEU A 232 9.43 9.54 10.91
C LEU A 232 10.77 10.26 11.05
N GLU A 233 10.92 11.01 12.13
CA GLU A 233 12.19 11.68 12.42
C GLU A 233 13.24 10.68 12.91
N ALA A 234 14.51 10.98 12.61
CA ALA A 234 15.65 10.24 13.14
C ALA A 234 15.59 10.22 14.68
N THR A 235 16.06 9.13 15.28
CA THR A 235 16.28 9.10 16.72
C THR A 235 17.37 10.12 17.04
N LYS A 236 17.08 11.10 17.90
CA LYS A 236 18.13 12.01 18.38
C LYS A 236 19.21 11.15 19.05
N PRO A 237 20.51 11.36 18.74
CA PRO A 237 21.56 10.72 19.51
C PRO A 237 21.38 11.11 20.99
N ALA A 238 21.50 10.11 21.87
CA ALA A 238 21.45 10.28 23.32
C ALA A 238 22.62 11.15 23.81
#